data_AF-A0A5C8ZD87-F1
#
_entry.id   AF-A0A5C8ZD87-F1
#
_cell.length_a   1.000
_cell.length_b   1.000
_cell.length_c   1.000
_cell.angle_alpha   90.00
_cell.angle_beta   90.00
_cell.angle_gamma   90.00
#
_symmetry.space_group_name_H-M   'P 1'
#
loop_
_entity.id
_entity.type
_entity.pdbx_description
1 polymer ?
#
loop_
_entity_poly.entity_id
_entity_poly.type
_entity_poly.pdbx_seq_one_letter_code
_entity_poly.pdbx_strand_id
1 'polypeptide(L)'
;MSVGPAEPDVTASPFVVLSGDGLVLRCLRQRDVAALLAGEDDDQVRWLLEGHRSELERTRRWVGETQREWAAGGPRRHLGVFDGERLDRYERPLR
;
A
#
# COMPACT_ATOMS: atom_id res chain seq x y z
N MET A 1 -3.68 -30.06 29.04
CA MET A 1 -3.42 -28.60 29.02
C MET A 1 -4.04 -28.05 27.75
N SER A 2 -5.09 -27.23 27.86
CA SER A 2 -5.76 -26.63 26.70
C SER A 2 -5.16 -25.24 26.50
N VAL A 3 -4.53 -25.00 25.36
CA VAL A 3 -4.04 -23.66 24.98
C VAL A 3 -5.26 -22.91 24.47
N GLY A 4 -5.72 -21.90 25.23
CA GLY A 4 -6.77 -20.98 24.78
C GLY A 4 -6.34 -20.26 23.50
N PRO A 5 -7.28 -19.71 22.71
CA PRO A 5 -6.94 -19.00 21.49
C PRO A 5 -5.99 -17.85 21.82
N ALA A 6 -4.86 -17.78 21.11
CA ALA A 6 -3.89 -16.72 21.28
C ALA A 6 -4.59 -15.36 21.08
N GLU A 7 -4.42 -14.44 22.05
CA GLU A 7 -4.93 -13.08 21.90
C GLU A 7 -4.30 -12.43 20.66
N PRO A 8 -5.07 -11.69 19.85
CA PRO A 8 -4.55 -11.07 18.64
C PRO A 8 -3.48 -10.05 19.04
N ASP A 9 -2.28 -10.22 18.48
CA ASP A 9 -1.18 -9.29 18.65
C ASP A 9 -1.54 -7.93 18.03
N VAL A 10 -2.01 -7.01 18.87
CA VAL A 10 -2.39 -5.64 18.53
C VAL A 10 -1.20 -4.77 18.10
N THR A 11 0.03 -5.30 18.11
CA THR A 11 1.23 -4.61 17.63
C THR A 11 1.56 -4.92 16.16
N ALA A 12 0.93 -5.94 15.57
CA ALA A 12 1.08 -6.23 14.15
C ALA A 12 0.37 -5.13 13.33
N SER A 13 1.11 -4.45 12.46
CA SER A 13 0.54 -3.55 11.44
C SER A 13 -0.66 -4.22 10.77
N PRO A 14 -1.82 -3.55 10.63
CA PRO A 14 -2.98 -4.12 9.92
C PRO A 14 -2.70 -4.32 8.42
N PHE A 15 -1.52 -3.87 7.95
CA PHE A 15 -1.06 -3.98 6.59
C PHE A 15 -0.04 -5.11 6.47
N VAL A 16 -0.33 -6.05 5.56
CA VAL A 16 0.59 -7.10 5.11
C VAL A 16 1.66 -6.47 4.22
N VAL A 17 2.89 -6.97 4.37
CA VAL A 17 4.02 -6.68 3.50
C VAL A 17 4.49 -8.01 2.90
N LEU A 18 4.53 -8.10 1.58
CA LEU A 18 5.10 -9.24 0.86
C LEU A 18 6.44 -8.80 0.28
N SER A 19 7.49 -9.60 0.43
CA SER A 19 8.83 -9.28 -0.08
C SER A 19 9.46 -10.49 -0.72
N GLY A 20 10.24 -10.27 -1.78
CA GLY A 20 10.92 -11.31 -2.54
C GLY A 20 11.55 -10.74 -3.81
N ASP A 21 12.65 -11.35 -4.27
CA ASP A 21 13.30 -11.04 -5.55
C ASP A 21 13.54 -9.54 -5.82
N GLY A 22 13.96 -8.80 -4.80
CA GLY A 22 14.22 -7.36 -4.92
C GLY A 22 12.96 -6.49 -5.03
N LEU A 23 11.79 -7.03 -4.71
CA LEU A 23 10.52 -6.31 -4.70
C LEU A 23 9.85 -6.39 -3.34
N VAL A 24 9.06 -5.36 -3.05
CA VAL A 24 8.15 -5.30 -1.91
C VAL A 24 6.77 -4.87 -2.36
N LEU A 25 5.75 -5.61 -1.93
CA LEU A 25 4.34 -5.28 -2.08
C LEU A 25 3.77 -4.89 -0.73
N ARG A 26 3.17 -3.71 -0.64
CA ARG A 26 2.50 -3.25 0.58
C ARG A 26 1.35 -2.31 0.28
N CYS A 27 0.44 -2.15 1.23
CA CYS A 27 -0.59 -1.12 1.16
C CYS A 27 0.06 0.26 0.97
N LEU A 28 -0.49 1.06 0.03
CA LEU A 28 -0.05 2.43 -0.21
C LEU A 28 -0.37 3.31 1.00
N ARG A 29 0.52 4.25 1.29
CA ARG A 29 0.39 5.28 2.33
C ARG A 29 0.26 6.64 1.67
N GLN A 30 -0.27 7.64 2.38
CA GLN A 30 -0.45 9.00 1.85
C GLN A 30 0.84 9.61 1.27
N ARG A 31 2.00 9.30 1.87
CA ARG A 31 3.32 9.74 1.40
C ARG A 31 3.73 9.15 0.04
N ASP A 32 3.15 8.03 -0.36
CA ASP A 32 3.48 7.35 -1.62
C ASP A 32 2.75 7.96 -2.82
N VAL A 33 1.70 8.76 -2.59
CA VAL A 33 0.83 9.29 -3.65
C VAL A 33 1.61 10.09 -4.69
N ALA A 34 2.56 10.92 -4.26
CA ALA A 34 3.37 11.71 -5.18
C ALA A 34 4.23 10.81 -6.10
N ALA A 35 4.82 9.75 -5.55
CA ALA A 35 5.61 8.80 -6.33
C ALA A 35 4.75 7.96 -7.28
N LEU A 36 3.54 7.57 -6.83
CA LEU A 36 2.57 6.87 -7.67
C LEU A 36 2.19 7.71 -8.90
N LEU A 37 1.86 8.98 -8.71
CA LEU A 37 1.48 9.88 -9.81
C LEU A 37 2.66 10.17 -10.74
N ALA A 38 3.86 10.34 -10.19
CA ALA A 38 5.07 10.53 -10.98
C ALA A 38 5.45 9.30 -11.83
N GLY A 39 4.98 8.11 -11.44
CA GLY A 39 5.19 6.88 -12.17
C GLY A 39 4.20 6.63 -13.31
N GLU A 40 3.19 7.49 -13.50
CA GLU A 40 2.26 7.32 -14.62
C GLU A 40 2.94 7.61 -15.95
N ASP A 41 2.85 6.67 -16.89
CA ASP A 41 3.33 6.84 -18.26
C ASP A 41 2.18 6.96 -19.28
N ASP A 42 2.51 7.36 -20.51
CA ASP A 42 1.51 7.57 -21.58
C ASP A 42 0.79 6.29 -21.99
N ASP A 43 1.46 5.14 -21.92
CA ASP A 43 0.86 3.85 -22.27
C ASP A 43 -0.15 3.42 -21.19
N GLN A 44 0.16 3.62 -19.91
CA GLN A 44 -0.79 3.40 -18.82
C GLN A 44 -2.03 4.27 -18.96
N VAL A 45 -1.87 5.55 -19.30
CA VAL A 45 -3.03 6.44 -19.51
C VAL A 45 -3.88 5.95 -20.66
N ARG A 46 -3.25 5.59 -21.77
CA ARG A 46 -3.93 5.14 -22.97
C ARG A 46 -4.70 3.84 -22.74
N TRP A 47 -4.10 2.88 -22.03
CA TRP A 47 -4.62 1.51 -21.97
C TRP A 47 -5.34 1.16 -20.67
N LEU A 48 -4.98 1.79 -19.55
CA LEU A 48 -5.46 1.40 -18.21
C LEU A 48 -6.33 2.47 -17.55
N LEU A 49 -6.17 3.74 -17.89
CA LEU A 49 -6.86 4.85 -17.24
C LEU A 49 -7.93 5.51 -18.11
N GLU A 50 -8.41 4.80 -19.14
CA GLU A 50 -9.46 5.29 -20.05
C GLU A 50 -9.09 6.64 -20.71
N GLY A 51 -7.79 6.90 -20.90
CA GLY A 51 -7.28 8.16 -21.45
C GLY A 51 -7.15 9.30 -20.44
N HIS A 52 -7.34 9.06 -19.14
CA HIS A 52 -7.30 10.08 -18.10
C HIS A 52 -6.06 9.95 -17.20
N ARG A 53 -5.38 11.07 -16.95
CA ARG A 53 -4.33 11.17 -15.91
C ARG A 53 -4.95 11.22 -14.53
N SER A 54 -4.32 10.61 -13.53
CA SER A 54 -4.84 10.68 -12.16
C SER A 54 -4.65 12.06 -11.54
N GLU A 55 -5.60 12.47 -10.70
CA GLU A 55 -5.55 13.73 -9.97
C GLU A 55 -5.07 13.52 -8.53
N LEU A 56 -4.23 14.44 -8.03
CA LEU A 56 -3.63 14.32 -6.70
C LEU A 56 -4.66 14.10 -5.58
N GLU A 57 -5.70 14.94 -5.52
CA GLU A 57 -6.71 14.87 -4.45
C GLU A 57 -7.58 13.62 -4.55
N ARG A 58 -7.93 13.21 -5.78
CA ARG A 58 -8.68 11.97 -6.01
C ARG A 58 -7.86 10.76 -5.60
N THR A 59 -6.58 10.72 -5.95
CA THR A 59 -5.66 9.63 -5.59
C THR A 59 -5.41 9.58 -4.09
N ARG A 60 -5.25 10.73 -3.40
CA ARG A 60 -5.16 10.79 -1.93
C ARG A 60 -6.38 10.18 -1.26
N ARG A 61 -7.58 10.53 -1.73
CA ARG A 61 -8.84 9.98 -1.22
C ARG A 61 -8.91 8.47 -1.41
N TRP A 62 -8.60 7.99 -2.62
CA TRP A 62 -8.59 6.57 -2.94
C TRP A 62 -7.58 5.77 -2.11
N VAL A 63 -6.37 6.29 -1.88
CA VAL A 63 -5.39 5.67 -0.97
C VAL A 63 -5.96 5.60 0.45
N GLY A 64 -6.58 6.67 0.94
CA GLY A 64 -7.19 6.69 2.27
C GLY A 64 -8.33 5.68 2.42
N GLU A 65 -9.18 5.52 1.41
CA GLU A 65 -10.22 4.50 1.37
C GLU A 65 -9.63 3.09 1.39
N THR A 66 -8.60 2.84 0.58
CA THR A 66 -7.91 1.55 0.55
C THR A 66 -7.31 1.22 1.92
N GLN A 67 -6.67 2.17 2.61
CA GLN A 67 -6.13 1.94 3.94
C GLN A 67 -7.22 1.58 4.97
N ARG A 68 -8.38 2.24 4.90
CA ARG A 68 -9.54 1.91 5.77
C ARG A 68 -10.07 0.51 5.48
N GLU A 69 -10.22 0.15 4.21
CA GLU A 69 -10.65 -1.19 3.78
C GLU A 69 -9.68 -2.28 4.24
N TRP A 70 -8.38 -2.03 4.18
CA TRP A 70 -7.35 -2.93 4.73
C TRP A 70 -7.52 -3.12 6.24
N ALA A 71 -7.57 -2.03 6.99
CA ALA A 71 -7.67 -2.07 8.45
C ALA A 71 -8.96 -2.75 8.94
N ALA A 72 -10.06 -2.61 8.19
CA ALA A 72 -11.35 -3.18 8.54
C ALA A 72 -11.57 -4.62 8.02
N GLY A 73 -10.58 -5.25 7.38
CA GLY A 73 -10.80 -6.58 6.80
C GLY A 73 -11.69 -6.59 5.54
N GLY A 74 -11.94 -5.43 4.92
CA GLY A 74 -12.81 -5.27 3.75
C GLY A 74 -12.28 -5.92 2.46
N PRO A 75 -13.00 -5.86 1.33
CA PRO A 75 -12.60 -6.55 0.10
C PRO A 75 -11.47 -5.88 -0.68
N ARG A 76 -11.17 -4.58 -0.49
CA ARG A 76 -10.16 -3.89 -1.31
C ARG A 76 -8.76 -4.09 -0.75
N ARG A 77 -7.88 -4.71 -1.55
CA ARG A 77 -6.48 -5.03 -1.18
C ARG A 77 -5.45 -4.55 -2.21
N HIS A 78 -5.54 -3.29 -2.61
CA HIS A 78 -4.53 -2.72 -3.51
C HIS A 78 -3.15 -2.69 -2.83
N LEU A 79 -2.13 -3.10 -3.59
CA LEU A 79 -0.73 -3.14 -3.18
C LEU A 79 0.05 -2.22 -4.11
N GLY A 80 0.83 -1.31 -3.53
CA GLY A 80 1.89 -0.64 -4.25
C GLY A 80 3.07 -1.58 -4.44
N VAL A 81 3.76 -1.45 -5.57
CA VAL A 81 4.98 -2.18 -5.90
C VAL A 81 6.18 -1.28 -5.64
N PHE A 82 7.15 -1.78 -4.89
CA PHE A 82 8.34 -1.04 -4.48
C PHE A 82 9.58 -1.88 -4.77
N ASP A 83 10.68 -1.18 -5.05
CA ASP A 83 12.01 -1.78 -5.02
C ASP A 83 12.36 -2.18 -3.58
N GLY A 84 12.81 -3.42 -3.41
CA GLY A 84 13.15 -4.02 -2.13
C GLY A 84 14.36 -3.39 -1.47
N GLU A 85 15.33 -2.87 -2.22
CA GLU A 85 16.52 -2.19 -1.65
C GLU A 85 16.19 -0.81 -1.08
N ARG A 86 14.98 -0.28 -1.34
CA ARG A 86 14.57 1.05 -0.88
C ARG A 86 13.69 1.02 0.37
N LEU A 87 13.30 -0.15 0.89
CA LEU A 87 12.37 -0.23 2.02
C LEU A 87 13.02 0.13 3.38
N ASP A 88 14.31 -0.11 3.53
CA ASP A 88 15.11 0.10 4.75
C ASP A 88 15.04 1.55 5.26
N ARG A 89 14.76 2.49 4.35
CA ARG A 89 14.70 3.94 4.61
C ARG A 89 13.32 4.42 5.09
N TYR A 90 12.24 3.65 4.90
CA TYR A 90 10.86 4.13 5.10
C TYR A 90 10.10 3.44 6.25
N GLU A 91 10.71 2.46 6.92
CA GLU A 91 10.09 1.67 8.00
C GLU A 91 10.83 1.77 9.34
N ARG A 92 11.62 2.82 9.59
CA ARG A 92 12.05 3.07 10.98
C ARG A 92 10.81 3.40 11.81
N PRO A 93 10.52 2.65 12.90
CA PRO A 93 9.52 3.08 13.87
C PRO A 93 9.93 4.46 14.38
N LEU A 94 8.97 5.36 14.54
CA LEU A 94 9.19 6.54 15.39
C LEU A 94 9.55 5.98 16.78
N ARG A 95 10.81 6.15 17.18
CA ARG A 95 11.26 5.90 18.55
C ARG A 95 10.75 6.99 19.46
#